data_AF-A0A284RHS9-F1
#
_entry.id   AF-A0A284RHS9-F1
#
_cell.length_a   1.000
_cell.length_b   1.000
_cell.length_c   1.000
_cell.angle_alpha   90.00
_cell.angle_beta   90.00
_cell.angle_gamma   90.00
#
_symmetry.space_group_name_H-M   'P 1'
#
loop_
_entity.id
_entity.type
_entity.pdbx_description
1 polymer ?
#
loop_
_entity_poly.entity_id
_entity_poly.type
_entity_poly.pdbx_seq_one_letter_code
_entity_poly.pdbx_strand_id
1 'polypeptide(L)'
;MPTTSETHERVQTVTRQKELWDKGMATSLEHERGITEKDGVLHDHITTGHPGVAKTQELILHEHWWPKMKKDVKTYIEGCETCQRTKSSNQAKLAPLHLNAIPTELWTHISIDMITGLPFSNGHDALLVVVDRFSKAIILIPCNVELSMEG
;
A
#
# COMPACT_ATOMS: atom_id res chain seq x y z
N MET A 1 -56.46 -27.19 3.25
CA MET A 1 -55.35 -27.63 4.14
C MET A 1 -54.37 -28.38 3.27
N PRO A 2 -53.04 -28.13 3.38
CA PRO A 2 -52.07 -28.87 2.60
C PRO A 2 -52.20 -30.37 2.90
N THR A 3 -52.08 -31.19 1.86
CA THR A 3 -52.17 -32.64 1.99
C THR A 3 -50.94 -33.17 2.72
N THR A 4 -51.06 -34.36 3.33
CA THR A 4 -49.95 -35.03 4.03
C THR A 4 -48.74 -35.27 3.12
N SER A 5 -48.92 -35.31 1.80
CA SER A 5 -47.85 -35.42 0.81
C SER A 5 -47.07 -34.11 0.66
N GLU A 6 -47.75 -32.96 0.58
CA GLU A 6 -47.13 -31.65 0.42
C GLU A 6 -46.35 -31.22 1.66
N THR A 7 -46.82 -31.59 2.86
CA THR A 7 -46.08 -31.35 4.10
C THR A 7 -44.83 -32.22 4.18
N HIS A 8 -44.91 -33.48 3.74
CA HIS A 8 -43.77 -34.39 3.70
C HIS A 8 -42.68 -33.92 2.72
N GLU A 9 -43.05 -33.49 1.50
CA GLU A 9 -42.09 -32.94 0.52
C GLU A 9 -41.42 -31.66 1.02
N ARG A 10 -42.18 -30.75 1.66
CA ARG A 10 -41.58 -29.53 2.23
C ARG A 10 -40.58 -29.85 3.33
N VAL A 11 -40.87 -30.82 4.19
CA VAL A 11 -39.93 -31.27 5.23
C VAL A 11 -38.69 -31.91 4.59
N GLN A 12 -38.83 -32.78 3.60
CA GLN A 12 -37.69 -33.38 2.90
C GLN A 12 -36.81 -32.34 2.20
N THR A 13 -37.42 -31.33 1.58
CA THR A 13 -36.69 -30.27 0.86
C THR A 13 -35.91 -29.40 1.84
N VAL A 14 -36.50 -29.04 2.99
CA VAL A 14 -35.84 -28.26 4.05
C VAL A 14 -34.72 -29.08 4.71
N THR A 15 -34.94 -30.37 4.96
CA THR A 15 -33.91 -31.25 5.53
C THR A 15 -32.75 -31.44 4.55
N ARG A 16 -33.02 -31.66 3.26
CA ARG A 16 -32.00 -31.74 2.20
C ARG A 16 -31.20 -30.44 2.06
N GLN A 17 -31.87 -29.28 2.13
CA GLN A 17 -31.17 -28.00 2.10
C GLN A 17 -30.31 -27.81 3.36
N LYS A 18 -30.82 -28.15 4.54
CA LYS A 18 -30.05 -28.10 5.79
C LYS A 18 -28.84 -29.04 5.77
N GLU A 19 -28.98 -30.26 5.27
CA GLU A 19 -27.87 -31.20 5.09
C GLU A 19 -26.82 -30.69 4.10
N LEU A 20 -27.23 -29.98 3.04
CA LEU A 20 -26.31 -29.33 2.10
C LEU A 20 -25.59 -28.14 2.74
N TRP A 21 -26.27 -27.36 3.58
CA TRP A 21 -25.67 -26.29 4.38
C TRP A 21 -24.70 -26.84 5.43
N ASP A 22 -25.09 -27.90 6.14
CA ASP A 22 -24.28 -28.56 7.17
C ASP A 22 -23.08 -29.30 6.55
N LYS A 23 -23.23 -29.87 5.34
CA LYS A 23 -22.09 -30.38 4.54
C LYS A 23 -21.17 -29.26 4.09
N GLY A 24 -21.71 -28.11 3.69
CA GLY A 24 -20.92 -26.91 3.38
C GLY A 24 -20.16 -26.36 4.60
N MET A 25 -20.72 -26.50 5.80
CA MET A 25 -20.04 -26.20 7.06
C MET A 25 -19.02 -27.28 7.46
N ALA A 26 -19.27 -28.56 7.18
CA ALA A 26 -18.32 -29.64 7.44
C ALA A 26 -17.11 -29.57 6.49
N THR A 27 -17.28 -29.15 5.23
CA THR A 27 -16.17 -28.79 4.34
C THR A 27 -15.44 -27.53 4.81
N SER A 28 -16.04 -26.73 5.70
CA SER A 28 -15.38 -25.62 6.38
C SER A 28 -14.36 -26.07 7.44
N LEU A 29 -14.20 -27.38 7.72
CA LEU A 29 -13.08 -27.92 8.51
C LEU A 29 -11.83 -28.22 7.66
N GLU A 30 -11.92 -28.18 6.32
CA GLU A 30 -10.74 -28.10 5.43
C GLU A 30 -10.17 -26.68 5.32
N HIS A 31 -10.78 -25.71 6.01
CA HIS A 31 -10.47 -24.28 5.97
C HIS A 31 -8.99 -23.96 6.28
N GLU A 32 -8.39 -24.58 7.30
CA GLU A 32 -6.98 -24.29 7.64
C GLU A 32 -5.97 -24.87 6.63
N ARG A 33 -6.30 -26.01 6.00
CA ARG A 33 -5.46 -26.60 4.95
C ARG A 33 -5.63 -25.88 3.61
N GLY A 34 -6.85 -25.47 3.26
CA GLY A 34 -7.11 -24.70 2.04
C GLY A 34 -6.39 -23.34 2.03
N ILE A 35 -6.34 -22.65 3.17
CA ILE A 35 -5.64 -21.37 3.31
C ILE A 35 -4.13 -21.53 3.07
N THR A 36 -3.48 -22.50 3.70
CA THR A 36 -2.01 -22.64 3.58
C THR A 36 -1.57 -23.31 2.29
N GLU A 37 -2.31 -24.31 1.83
CA GLU A 37 -1.92 -25.15 0.68
C GLU A 37 -2.29 -24.50 -0.66
N LYS A 38 -3.34 -23.67 -0.72
CA LYS A 38 -3.77 -22.98 -1.95
C LYS A 38 -3.56 -21.46 -1.97
N ASP A 39 -3.68 -20.73 -0.85
CA ASP A 39 -3.32 -19.31 -0.87
C ASP A 39 -1.82 -19.16 -1.13
N GLY A 40 -0.99 -20.08 -0.63
CA GLY A 40 0.42 -20.21 -1.01
C GLY A 40 0.63 -20.40 -2.51
N VAL A 41 -0.17 -21.24 -3.17
CA VAL A 41 -0.02 -21.47 -4.62
C VAL A 41 -0.47 -20.27 -5.46
N LEU A 42 -1.52 -19.53 -5.04
CA LEU A 42 -1.97 -18.36 -5.81
C LEU A 42 -1.20 -17.09 -5.46
N HIS A 43 -0.62 -16.99 -4.26
CA HIS A 43 0.13 -15.83 -3.81
C HIS A 43 1.65 -15.97 -3.99
N ASP A 44 2.24 -17.09 -3.52
CA ASP A 44 3.69 -17.32 -3.48
C ASP A 44 4.25 -17.95 -4.76
N HIS A 45 3.39 -18.33 -5.71
CA HIS A 45 3.87 -18.88 -6.97
C HIS A 45 4.63 -17.82 -7.79
N ILE A 46 5.79 -18.24 -8.31
CA ILE A 46 6.79 -17.35 -8.92
C ILE A 46 6.24 -16.51 -10.08
N THR A 47 5.22 -17.02 -10.79
CA THR A 47 4.59 -16.32 -11.91
C THR A 47 3.48 -15.36 -11.49
N THR A 48 2.94 -15.49 -10.28
CA THR A 48 1.78 -14.71 -9.83
C THR A 48 2.20 -13.41 -9.14
N GLY A 49 3.45 -13.34 -8.66
CA GLY A 49 4.09 -12.09 -8.27
C GLY A 49 3.54 -11.46 -7.00
N HIS A 50 3.12 -12.26 -6.01
CA HIS A 50 2.64 -11.78 -4.71
C HIS A 50 1.54 -10.70 -4.81
N PRO A 51 0.38 -11.02 -5.43
CA PRO A 51 -0.72 -10.08 -5.61
C PRO A 51 -1.20 -9.50 -4.27
N GLY A 52 -1.75 -8.27 -4.32
CA GLY A 52 -2.40 -7.66 -3.16
C GLY A 52 -3.72 -8.34 -2.80
N VAL A 53 -4.24 -8.07 -1.60
CA VAL A 53 -5.42 -8.73 -1.00
C VAL A 53 -6.61 -8.85 -1.96
N ALA A 54 -6.96 -7.77 -2.66
CA ALA A 54 -8.11 -7.77 -3.57
C ALA A 54 -7.92 -8.75 -4.74
N LYS A 55 -6.72 -8.79 -5.33
CA LYS A 55 -6.45 -9.65 -6.48
C LYS A 55 -6.32 -11.12 -6.07
N THR A 56 -5.68 -11.39 -4.94
CA THR A 56 -5.62 -12.75 -4.39
C THR A 56 -7.02 -13.27 -4.08
N GLN A 57 -7.88 -12.44 -3.47
CA GLN A 57 -9.27 -12.80 -3.19
C GLN A 57 -10.05 -13.10 -4.48
N GLU A 58 -9.90 -12.29 -5.53
CA GLU A 58 -10.54 -12.53 -6.83
C GLU A 58 -10.12 -13.87 -7.44
N LEU A 59 -8.82 -14.20 -7.39
CA LEU A 59 -8.30 -15.47 -7.92
C LEU A 59 -8.84 -16.68 -7.16
N ILE A 60 -8.90 -16.60 -5.83
CA ILE A 60 -9.43 -17.67 -4.98
C ILE A 60 -10.93 -17.86 -5.22
N LEU A 61 -11.67 -16.76 -5.37
CA LEU A 61 -13.12 -16.76 -5.59
C LEU A 61 -13.56 -17.47 -6.87
N HIS A 62 -12.65 -17.64 -7.84
CA HIS A 62 -12.98 -18.34 -9.08
C HIS A 62 -13.30 -19.82 -8.85
N GLU A 63 -12.67 -20.46 -7.85
CA GLU A 63 -12.81 -21.90 -7.59
C GLU A 63 -13.35 -22.22 -6.20
N HIS A 64 -13.26 -21.28 -5.25
CA HIS A 64 -13.51 -21.55 -3.84
C HIS A 64 -14.25 -20.41 -3.14
N TRP A 65 -15.05 -20.76 -2.12
CA TRP A 65 -15.70 -19.79 -1.24
C TRP A 65 -15.88 -20.39 0.17
N TRP A 66 -15.65 -19.56 1.19
CA TRP A 66 -15.94 -19.93 2.58
C TRP A 66 -16.27 -18.70 3.45
N PRO A 67 -16.94 -18.88 4.60
CA PRO A 67 -17.18 -17.80 5.56
C PRO A 67 -15.87 -17.20 6.06
N LYS A 68 -15.75 -15.87 6.04
CA LYS A 68 -14.56 -15.08 6.45
C LYS A 68 -13.33 -15.15 5.52
N MET A 69 -13.43 -15.74 4.33
CA MET A 69 -12.35 -15.76 3.32
C MET A 69 -11.60 -14.42 3.15
N LYS A 70 -12.31 -13.30 3.07
CA LYS A 70 -11.67 -11.97 2.97
C LYS A 70 -10.73 -11.66 4.14
N LYS A 71 -11.10 -12.07 5.36
CA LYS A 71 -10.28 -11.90 6.56
C LYS A 71 -9.06 -12.80 6.51
N ASP A 72 -9.21 -14.04 6.06
CA ASP A 72 -8.14 -15.03 6.04
C ASP A 72 -7.09 -14.68 4.99
N VAL A 73 -7.51 -14.36 3.76
CA VAL A 73 -6.64 -13.87 2.68
C VAL A 73 -5.88 -12.61 3.11
N LYS A 74 -6.56 -11.70 3.80
CA LYS A 74 -5.91 -10.50 4.35
C LYS A 74 -4.85 -10.86 5.37
N THR A 75 -5.18 -11.71 6.34
CA THR A 75 -4.26 -12.15 7.42
C THR A 75 -3.03 -12.84 6.84
N TYR A 76 -3.22 -13.70 5.84
CA TYR A 76 -2.15 -14.43 5.18
C TYR A 76 -1.19 -13.47 4.44
N ILE A 77 -1.71 -12.53 3.64
CA ILE A 77 -0.86 -11.55 2.91
C ILE A 77 -0.19 -10.55 3.87
N GLU A 78 -0.86 -10.18 4.97
CA GLU A 78 -0.24 -9.36 6.03
C GLU A 78 0.92 -10.11 6.71
N GLY A 79 0.88 -11.44 6.78
CA GLY A 79 1.97 -12.29 7.27
C GLY A 79 3.06 -12.64 6.25
N CYS A 80 2.89 -12.34 4.96
CA CYS A 80 3.86 -12.68 3.92
C CYS A 80 5.11 -11.78 4.02
N GLU A 81 6.26 -12.36 4.39
CA GLU A 81 7.54 -11.65 4.53
C GLU A 81 7.94 -10.90 3.26
N THR A 82 7.84 -11.55 2.09
CA THR A 82 8.18 -10.95 0.80
C THR A 82 7.33 -9.71 0.50
N CYS A 83 6.02 -9.77 0.79
CA CYS A 83 5.14 -8.61 0.65
C CYS A 83 5.53 -7.49 1.60
N GLN A 84 5.77 -7.79 2.88
CA GLN A 84 6.12 -6.78 3.89
C GLN A 84 7.46 -6.10 3.58
N ARG A 85 8.40 -6.82 2.96
CA ARG A 85 9.71 -6.28 2.59
C ARG A 85 9.70 -5.46 1.30
N THR A 86 8.92 -5.88 0.31
CA THR A 86 8.98 -5.28 -1.04
C THR A 86 7.93 -4.20 -1.27
N LYS A 87 6.78 -4.26 -0.59
CA LYS A 87 5.70 -3.28 -0.81
C LYS A 87 5.99 -2.03 0.02
N SER A 88 6.12 -0.90 -0.67
CA SER A 88 6.13 0.41 -0.01
C SER A 88 4.79 0.67 0.68
N SER A 89 4.83 1.25 1.88
CA SER A 89 3.61 1.71 2.53
C SER A 89 2.97 2.83 1.70
N ASN A 90 1.69 2.64 1.35
CA ASN A 90 0.86 3.70 0.78
C ASN A 90 0.30 4.64 1.86
N GLN A 91 0.60 4.39 3.14
CA GLN A 91 0.22 5.29 4.20
C GLN A 91 1.07 6.54 4.07
N ALA A 92 0.42 7.70 3.93
CA ALA A 92 1.11 8.97 4.07
C ALA A 92 1.87 8.95 5.40
N LYS A 93 3.18 9.21 5.36
CA LYS A 93 3.94 9.41 6.58
C LYS A 93 3.24 10.54 7.33
N LEU A 94 2.64 10.22 8.47
CA LEU A 94 2.11 11.19 9.42
C LEU A 94 3.29 11.89 10.12
N ALA A 95 4.23 12.42 9.34
CA ALA A 95 5.25 13.30 9.84
C ALA A 95 4.61 14.70 9.87
N PRO A 96 4.40 15.30 11.06
CA PRO A 96 3.95 16.68 11.13
C PRO A 96 4.98 17.54 10.38
N LEU A 97 4.53 18.25 9.36
CA LEU A 97 5.35 19.29 8.74
C LEU A 97 5.54 20.38 9.80
N HIS A 98 6.74 20.46 10.35
CA HIS A 98 7.11 21.55 11.25
C HIS A 98 7.37 22.78 10.39
N LEU A 99 6.36 23.66 10.30
CA LEU A 99 6.52 24.95 9.67
C LEU A 99 7.62 25.73 10.40
N ASN A 100 8.52 26.32 9.63
CA ASN A 100 9.48 27.23 10.21
C ASN A 100 8.78 28.48 10.75
N ALA A 101 9.40 29.13 11.75
CA ALA A 101 8.91 30.41 12.24
C ALA A 101 8.78 31.43 11.10
N ILE A 102 7.71 32.23 11.16
CA ILE A 102 7.50 33.35 10.25
C ILE A 102 8.50 34.44 10.66
N PRO A 103 9.41 34.86 9.77
CA PRO A 103 10.34 35.93 10.08
C PRO A 103 9.59 37.25 10.25
N THR A 104 10.07 38.12 11.15
CA THR A 104 9.48 39.44 11.43
C THR A 104 10.35 40.60 10.98
N GLU A 105 11.61 40.33 10.63
CA GLU A 105 12.62 41.33 10.31
C GLU A 105 13.42 40.88 9.08
N LEU A 106 13.83 41.87 8.28
CA LEU A 106 14.65 41.69 7.08
C LEU A 106 15.97 40.97 7.42
N TRP A 107 16.37 40.04 6.56
CA TRP A 107 17.68 39.36 6.64
C TRP A 107 17.95 38.53 7.90
N THR A 108 16.93 38.27 8.72
CA THR A 108 17.06 37.43 9.92
C THR A 108 16.93 35.94 9.64
N HIS A 109 16.18 35.58 8.60
CA HIS A 109 15.95 34.20 8.19
C HIS A 109 16.27 34.05 6.72
N ILE A 110 17.41 33.43 6.43
CA ILE A 110 17.93 33.29 5.08
C ILE A 110 17.87 31.82 4.68
N SER A 111 17.37 31.53 3.49
CA SER A 111 17.55 30.24 2.84
C SER A 111 18.63 30.35 1.77
N ILE A 112 19.51 29.37 1.74
CA ILE A 112 20.59 29.26 0.76
C ILE A 112 20.35 27.97 -0.01
N ASP A 113 20.35 28.07 -1.33
CA ASP A 113 20.22 26.94 -2.25
C ASP A 113 21.20 27.10 -3.42
N MET A 114 21.48 26.01 -4.12
CA MET A 114 22.41 26.01 -5.25
C MET A 114 21.78 25.38 -6.48
N ILE A 115 21.69 26.16 -7.54
CA ILE A 115 21.26 25.68 -8.85
C ILE A 115 22.49 25.18 -9.60
N THR A 116 22.53 23.89 -9.90
CA THR A 116 23.64 23.22 -10.59
C THR A 116 23.22 22.72 -11.97
N GLY A 117 24.19 22.30 -12.79
CA GLY A 117 23.93 21.78 -14.14
C GLY A 117 23.53 22.84 -15.16
N LEU A 118 23.90 24.11 -14.91
CA LEU A 118 23.70 25.19 -15.85
C LEU A 118 24.73 25.11 -16.98
N PRO A 119 24.42 25.61 -18.19
CA PRO A 119 25.41 25.76 -19.23
C PRO A 119 26.57 26.62 -18.74
N PHE A 120 27.80 26.16 -19.01
CA PHE A 120 29.00 26.90 -18.64
C PHE A 120 28.98 28.30 -19.28
N SER A 121 29.06 29.33 -18.46
CA SER A 121 28.97 30.73 -18.88
C SER A 121 29.86 31.59 -18.01
N ASN A 122 30.70 32.40 -18.64
CA ASN A 122 31.61 33.34 -17.96
C ASN A 122 32.42 32.70 -16.81
N GLY A 123 32.89 31.45 -16.98
CA GLY A 123 33.70 30.77 -15.96
C GLY A 123 32.91 30.06 -14.86
N HIS A 124 31.58 29.98 -14.97
CA HIS A 124 30.68 29.45 -13.94
C HIS A 124 29.69 28.43 -14.52
N ASP A 125 29.34 27.40 -13.75
CA ASP A 125 28.35 26.37 -14.11
C ASP A 125 27.22 26.20 -13.07
N ALA A 126 27.18 27.06 -12.06
CA ALA A 126 26.18 27.07 -11.01
C ALA A 126 25.82 28.49 -10.52
N LEU A 127 24.71 28.57 -9.80
CA LEU A 127 24.27 29.78 -9.10
C LEU A 127 24.00 29.46 -7.63
N LEU A 128 24.63 30.19 -6.72
CA LEU A 128 24.27 30.21 -5.31
C LEU A 128 23.14 31.24 -5.12
N VAL A 129 22.00 30.76 -4.64
CA VAL A 129 20.77 31.53 -4.46
C VAL A 129 20.58 31.80 -2.97
N VAL A 130 20.70 33.06 -2.58
CA VAL A 130 20.48 33.50 -1.20
C VAL A 130 19.16 34.26 -1.16
N VAL A 131 18.21 33.78 -0.36
CA VAL A 131 16.85 34.35 -0.28
C VAL A 131 16.54 34.79 1.14
N ASP A 132 16.18 36.07 1.31
CA ASP A 132 15.57 36.53 2.56
C ASP A 132 14.13 36.02 2.65
N ARG A 133 13.83 35.23 3.68
CA ARG A 133 12.51 34.61 3.79
C ARG A 133 11.41 35.60 4.19
N PHE A 134 11.76 36.76 4.74
CA PHE A 134 10.81 37.83 5.05
C PHE A 134 10.36 38.57 3.78
N SER A 135 11.28 39.28 3.13
CA SER A 135 10.97 40.12 1.96
C SER A 135 10.89 39.38 0.65
N LYS A 136 11.41 38.15 0.58
CA LYS A 136 11.67 37.40 -0.68
C LYS A 136 12.70 38.08 -1.59
N ALA A 137 13.53 38.99 -1.07
CA ALA A 137 14.68 39.49 -1.79
C ALA A 137 15.66 38.35 -2.11
N ILE A 138 16.23 38.37 -3.32
CA ILE A 138 17.11 37.31 -3.84
C ILE A 138 18.45 37.94 -4.20
N ILE A 139 19.52 37.29 -3.76
CA ILE A 139 20.89 37.55 -4.22
C ILE A 139 21.35 36.31 -4.97
N LEU A 140 21.79 36.49 -6.22
CA LEU A 140 22.34 35.44 -7.07
C LEU A 140 23.85 35.65 -7.18
N ILE A 141 24.62 34.61 -6.85
CA ILE A 141 26.07 34.63 -6.93
C ILE A 141 26.50 33.55 -7.91
N PRO A 142 27.11 33.90 -9.06
CA PRO A 142 27.67 32.90 -9.97
C PRO A 142 28.82 32.16 -9.28
N CYS A 143 28.81 30.83 -9.39
CA CYS A 143 29.78 29.94 -8.77
C CYS A 143 30.01 28.69 -9.63
N ASN A 144 30.94 27.84 -9.18
CA ASN A 144 31.15 26.51 -9.75
C ASN A 144 30.55 25.44 -8.85
N VAL A 145 30.11 24.31 -9.44
CA VAL A 145 29.63 23.13 -8.69
C VAL A 145 30.67 22.67 -7.66
N GLU A 146 31.94 22.70 -8.04
CA GLU A 146 33.06 22.44 -7.14
C GLU A 146 33.40 23.71 -6.36
N LEU A 147 32.88 23.81 -5.14
CA LEU A 147 33.32 24.81 -4.17
C LEU A 147 34.68 24.37 -3.62
N SER A 148 35.77 24.85 -4.21
CA SER A 148 37.10 24.67 -3.62
C SER A 148 37.17 25.42 -2.28
N MET A 149 37.46 24.68 -1.21
CA MET A 149 37.77 25.28 0.10
C MET A 149 39.18 25.85 0.06
N GLU A 150 39.35 27.04 -0.50
CA GLU A 150 40.53 27.86 -0.21
C GLU A 150 40.06 29.11 0.53
N GLY A 151 40.22 29.06 1.85
CA GLY A 151 39.95 30.14 2.79
C GLY A 151 40.92 30.05 3.96
#